data_AF-A0A0B4EJU6-F1
#
_entry.id   AF-A0A0B4EJU6-F1
#
_cell.length_a   1.000
_cell.length_b   1.000
_cell.length_c   1.000
_cell.angle_alpha   90.00
_cell.angle_beta   90.00
_cell.angle_gamma   90.00
#
_symmetry.space_group_name_H-M   'P 1'
#
loop_
_entity.id
_entity.type
_entity.pdbx_description
1 polymer ?
#
loop_
_entity_poly.entity_id
_entity_poly.type
_entity_poly.pdbx_seq_one_letter_code
_entity_poly.pdbx_strand_id
1 'polypeptide(L)'
;MRKIRLFFLGAFLLSSALFGKNLVLTSISSTYSLGKELTKGTNIRVESVFGSDTSMTMTREAIAADSFVPPKEKVDAVIDISKIWLEDNLFERIRQENIHTVEIDASYPFDSKKSMLFFNYDKEGKVIPYVWMGTKNLVRMAAIITKDLIALYPKETATLEKI
;
A
#
# COMPACT_ATOMS: atom_id res chain seq x y z
N MET A 1 -33.12 56.89 -9.03
CA MET A 1 -32.21 56.35 -7.99
C MET A 1 -32.99 55.45 -7.02
N ARG A 2 -32.88 54.12 -7.10
CA ARG A 2 -32.98 53.18 -5.94
C ARG A 2 -32.93 51.70 -6.39
N LYS A 3 -31.87 51.05 -5.91
CA LYS A 3 -31.76 49.67 -5.41
C LYS A 3 -31.84 48.52 -6.43
N ILE A 4 -30.69 48.18 -7.00
CA ILE A 4 -30.38 46.82 -7.45
C ILE A 4 -30.04 45.99 -6.21
N ARG A 5 -30.80 44.93 -5.95
CA ARG A 5 -30.50 43.93 -4.92
C ARG A 5 -29.48 42.95 -5.50
N LEU A 6 -28.24 42.97 -5.00
CA LEU A 6 -27.27 41.90 -5.28
C LEU A 6 -27.70 40.64 -4.52
N PHE A 7 -28.15 39.63 -5.26
CA PHE A 7 -28.20 38.26 -4.78
C PHE A 7 -26.77 37.71 -4.81
N PHE A 8 -26.11 37.63 -3.65
CA PHE A 8 -24.91 36.81 -3.49
C PHE A 8 -25.33 35.34 -3.44
N LEU A 9 -25.54 34.73 -4.61
CA LEU A 9 -25.56 33.29 -4.74
C LEU A 9 -24.09 32.83 -4.79
N GLY A 10 -23.42 32.91 -3.63
CA GLY A 10 -22.07 32.41 -3.46
C GLY A 10 -22.08 30.91 -3.66
N ALA A 11 -21.50 30.48 -4.78
CA ALA A 11 -21.32 29.09 -5.16
C ALA A 11 -20.65 28.32 -4.01
N PHE A 12 -21.45 27.54 -3.28
CA PHE A 12 -20.94 26.42 -2.50
C PHE A 12 -20.51 25.38 -3.54
N LEU A 13 -19.29 25.55 -4.06
CA LEU A 13 -18.66 24.55 -4.91
C LEU A 13 -18.65 23.25 -4.12
N LEU A 14 -19.46 22.30 -4.61
CA LEU A 14 -19.52 20.93 -4.17
C LEU A 14 -18.10 20.38 -3.96
N SER A 15 -17.63 20.31 -2.72
CA SER A 15 -16.44 19.57 -2.30
C SER A 15 -16.73 18.05 -2.28
N SER A 16 -17.44 17.55 -3.28
CA SER A 16 -17.86 16.16 -3.37
C SER A 16 -17.13 15.46 -4.52
N ALA A 17 -15.80 15.30 -4.41
CA ALA A 17 -15.04 14.56 -5.43
C ALA A 17 -13.66 14.00 -5.00
N LEU A 18 -13.35 13.83 -3.71
CA LEU A 18 -12.06 13.21 -3.30
C LEU A 18 -12.15 12.05 -2.32
N PHE A 19 -13.36 11.58 -1.97
CA PHE A 19 -13.53 10.52 -0.97
C PHE A 19 -13.38 9.08 -1.51
N GLY A 20 -12.70 8.87 -2.64
CA GLY A 20 -12.59 7.55 -3.27
C GLY A 20 -11.32 7.30 -4.09
N LYS A 21 -10.19 7.90 -3.70
CA LYS A 21 -8.89 7.77 -4.37
C LYS A 21 -7.80 7.63 -3.30
N ASN A 22 -6.72 6.91 -3.61
CA ASN A 22 -5.57 6.63 -2.75
C ASN A 22 -5.71 5.40 -1.83
N LEU A 23 -6.38 4.35 -2.29
CA LEU A 23 -6.45 3.07 -1.57
C LEU A 23 -5.23 2.20 -1.89
N VAL A 24 -4.52 1.81 -0.84
CA VAL A 24 -3.39 0.87 -0.86
C VAL A 24 -3.77 -0.32 0.01
N LEU A 25 -3.65 -1.53 -0.54
CA LEU A 25 -3.98 -2.76 0.19
C LEU A 25 -2.73 -3.51 0.65
N THR A 26 -2.89 -4.31 1.70
CA THR A 26 -1.89 -5.23 2.22
C THR A 26 -2.54 -6.56 2.62
N SER A 27 -1.80 -7.66 2.57
CA SER A 27 -2.26 -8.99 3.04
C SER A 27 -1.64 -9.41 4.37
N ILE A 28 -0.46 -8.89 4.71
CA ILE A 28 0.27 -9.25 5.93
C ILE A 28 0.35 -8.09 6.93
N SER A 29 0.28 -8.41 8.23
CA SER A 29 0.25 -7.41 9.31
C SER A 29 1.48 -6.49 9.33
N SER A 30 2.65 -7.00 8.92
CA SER A 30 3.90 -6.23 8.92
C SER A 30 3.92 -5.14 7.84
N THR A 31 3.48 -5.44 6.61
CA THR A 31 3.37 -4.42 5.56
C THR A 31 2.21 -3.47 5.84
N TYR A 32 1.11 -3.95 6.42
CA TYR A 32 0.03 -3.08 6.91
C TYR A 32 0.55 -2.04 7.91
N SER A 33 1.22 -2.50 8.96
CA SER A 33 1.71 -1.63 10.04
C SER A 33 2.75 -0.62 9.52
N LEU A 34 3.67 -1.08 8.67
CA LEU A 34 4.67 -0.22 8.05
C LEU A 34 4.02 0.82 7.12
N GLY A 35 3.13 0.39 6.23
CA GLY A 35 2.39 1.28 5.34
C GLY A 35 1.58 2.32 6.11
N LYS A 36 0.85 1.92 7.16
CA LYS A 36 0.06 2.84 8.01
C LYS A 36 0.90 3.90 8.70
N GLU A 37 2.07 3.53 9.21
CA GLU A 37 2.96 4.50 9.82
C GLU A 37 3.55 5.44 8.77
N LEU A 38 3.96 4.90 7.61
CA LEU A 38 4.56 5.69 6.53
C LEU A 38 3.58 6.70 5.90
N THR A 39 2.29 6.41 5.90
CA THR A 39 1.27 7.28 5.30
C THR A 39 0.58 8.20 6.32
N LYS A 40 1.06 8.23 7.56
CA LYS A 40 0.46 9.04 8.63
C LYS A 40 0.48 10.53 8.28
N GLY A 41 -0.69 11.16 8.34
CA GLY A 41 -0.85 12.58 7.98
C GLY A 41 -0.98 12.85 6.49
N THR A 42 -1.06 11.81 5.64
CA THR A 42 -1.41 11.91 4.21
C THR A 42 -2.88 11.56 4.00
N ASN A 43 -3.38 11.76 2.77
CA ASN A 43 -4.68 11.25 2.35
C ASN A 43 -4.63 9.81 1.79
N ILE A 44 -3.52 9.08 1.98
CA ILE A 44 -3.36 7.70 1.51
C ILE A 44 -3.98 6.74 2.53
N ARG A 45 -4.93 5.92 2.08
CA ARG A 45 -5.56 4.88 2.88
C ARG A 45 -4.81 3.58 2.71
N VAL A 46 -4.25 3.07 3.80
CA VAL A 46 -3.68 1.71 3.86
C VAL A 46 -4.66 0.81 4.58
N GLU A 47 -5.09 -0.29 3.96
CA GLU A 47 -6.03 -1.25 4.51
C GLU A 47 -5.51 -2.67 4.38
N SER A 48 -5.62 -3.45 5.45
CA SER A 48 -5.37 -4.89 5.39
C SER A 48 -6.63 -5.60 4.91
N VAL A 49 -6.49 -6.51 3.95
CA VAL A 49 -7.62 -7.33 3.49
C VAL A 49 -7.95 -8.46 4.47
N PHE A 50 -7.07 -8.71 5.44
CA PHE A 50 -7.25 -9.70 6.49
C PHE A 50 -7.14 -9.08 7.88
N GLY A 51 -7.84 -9.69 8.85
CA GLY A 51 -7.70 -9.37 10.27
C GLY A 51 -6.40 -9.90 10.88
N SER A 52 -6.19 -9.64 12.17
CA SER A 52 -5.02 -10.12 12.92
C SER A 52 -5.03 -11.63 13.20
N ASP A 53 -6.13 -12.31 12.87
CA ASP A 53 -6.37 -13.74 13.02
C ASP A 53 -5.87 -14.57 11.84
N THR A 54 -5.57 -13.94 10.69
CA THR A 54 -5.00 -14.63 9.52
C THR A 54 -3.48 -14.67 9.59
N SER A 55 -2.91 -15.88 9.64
CA SER A 55 -1.47 -16.08 9.48
C SER A 55 -1.04 -15.72 8.05
N MET A 56 0.17 -15.17 7.89
CA MET A 56 0.81 -14.97 6.58
C MET A 56 0.84 -16.25 5.74
N THR A 57 0.97 -17.41 6.37
CA THR A 57 1.01 -18.71 5.66
C THR A 57 -0.34 -19.17 5.13
N MET A 58 -1.43 -18.47 5.47
CA MET A 58 -2.78 -18.79 5.04
C MET A 58 -3.31 -17.78 4.00
N THR A 59 -2.52 -16.76 3.64
CA THR A 59 -2.99 -15.67 2.79
C THR A 59 -3.36 -16.17 1.40
N ARG A 60 -2.59 -17.11 0.83
CA ARG A 60 -2.87 -17.65 -0.50
C ARG A 60 -4.22 -18.35 -0.55
N GLU A 61 -4.46 -19.26 0.39
CA GLU A 61 -5.70 -20.02 0.47
C GLU A 61 -6.88 -19.08 0.74
N ALA A 62 -6.69 -18.11 1.63
CA ALA A 62 -7.72 -17.12 1.95
C ALA A 62 -8.05 -16.24 0.73
N ILE A 63 -7.06 -15.85 -0.07
CA ILE A 63 -7.26 -15.08 -1.32
C ILE A 63 -7.95 -15.93 -2.40
N ALA A 64 -7.64 -17.23 -2.44
CA ALA A 64 -8.23 -18.15 -3.43
C ALA A 64 -9.66 -18.58 -3.09
N ALA A 65 -10.13 -18.38 -1.86
CA ALA A 65 -11.46 -18.77 -1.43
C ALA A 65 -12.56 -17.95 -2.11
N ASP A 66 -13.70 -18.58 -2.44
CA ASP A 66 -14.87 -17.91 -3.02
C ASP A 66 -15.43 -16.78 -2.13
N SER A 67 -15.14 -16.84 -0.84
CA SER A 67 -15.52 -15.81 0.14
C SER A 67 -14.68 -14.53 0.02
N PHE A 68 -13.53 -14.56 -0.65
CA PHE A 68 -12.68 -13.39 -0.80
C PHE A 68 -13.13 -12.50 -1.96
N VAL A 69 -13.79 -11.40 -1.59
CA VAL A 69 -14.29 -10.39 -2.52
C VAL A 69 -13.36 -9.17 -2.48
N PRO A 70 -12.70 -8.80 -3.60
CA PRO A 70 -11.92 -7.57 -3.69
C PRO A 70 -12.77 -6.33 -3.38
N PRO A 71 -12.17 -5.26 -2.85
CA PRO A 71 -12.88 -4.00 -2.71
C PRO A 71 -13.46 -3.53 -4.05
N LYS A 72 -14.69 -3.00 -4.01
CA LYS A 72 -15.33 -2.38 -5.19
C LYS A 72 -14.69 -1.03 -5.56
N GLU A 73 -14.01 -0.40 -4.60
CA GLU A 73 -13.26 0.84 -4.83
C GLU A 73 -11.99 0.55 -5.63
N LYS A 74 -11.57 1.52 -6.46
CA LYS A 74 -10.32 1.41 -7.20
C LYS A 74 -9.13 1.33 -6.23
N VAL A 75 -8.41 0.22 -6.27
CA VAL A 75 -7.13 0.03 -5.57
C VAL A 75 -6.01 0.61 -6.42
N ASP A 76 -5.23 1.55 -5.87
CA ASP A 76 -4.12 2.14 -6.60
C ASP A 76 -2.86 1.29 -6.49
N ALA A 77 -2.62 0.68 -5.31
CA ALA A 77 -1.46 -0.19 -5.10
C ALA A 77 -1.70 -1.31 -4.08
N VAL A 78 -0.83 -2.31 -4.12
CA VAL A 78 -0.71 -3.35 -3.10
C VAL A 78 0.71 -3.34 -2.55
N ILE A 79 0.87 -3.32 -1.22
CA ILE A 79 2.18 -3.50 -0.57
C ILE A 79 2.31 -4.96 -0.13
N ASP A 80 3.26 -5.67 -0.72
CA ASP A 80 3.55 -7.07 -0.46
C ASP A 80 5.06 -7.32 -0.28
N ILE A 81 5.44 -8.59 -0.22
CA ILE A 81 6.82 -9.07 -0.25
C ILE A 81 6.95 -10.25 -1.23
N SER A 82 6.20 -10.21 -2.34
CA SER A 82 6.00 -11.36 -3.25
C SER A 82 7.31 -11.93 -3.81
N LYS A 83 8.35 -11.11 -4.01
CA LYS A 83 9.67 -11.54 -4.52
C LYS A 83 10.40 -12.50 -3.58
N ILE A 84 10.08 -12.51 -2.29
CA ILE A 84 10.64 -13.46 -1.31
C ILE A 84 9.59 -14.38 -0.68
N TRP A 85 8.30 -14.08 -0.83
CA TRP A 85 7.19 -14.86 -0.32
C TRP A 85 6.10 -14.98 -1.39
N LEU A 86 6.25 -15.96 -2.28
CA LEU A 86 5.37 -16.19 -3.44
C LEU A 86 3.91 -16.56 -3.08
N GLU A 87 3.64 -16.86 -1.81
CA GLU A 87 2.30 -17.13 -1.32
C GLU A 87 1.48 -15.84 -1.09
N ASP A 88 2.12 -14.65 -1.15
CA ASP A 88 1.41 -13.37 -1.17
C ASP A 88 0.98 -13.02 -2.60
N ASN A 89 -0.21 -13.50 -2.99
CA ASN A 89 -0.78 -13.29 -4.33
C ASN A 89 -1.85 -12.19 -4.35
N LEU A 90 -1.89 -11.29 -3.36
CA LEU A 90 -2.91 -10.24 -3.28
C LEU A 90 -2.82 -9.30 -4.48
N PHE A 91 -1.62 -8.87 -4.85
CA PHE A 91 -1.41 -8.00 -6.01
C PHE A 91 -1.97 -8.62 -7.29
N GLU A 92 -1.65 -9.88 -7.57
CA GLU A 92 -2.14 -10.60 -8.75
C GLU A 92 -3.66 -10.65 -8.79
N ARG A 93 -4.30 -10.99 -7.66
CA ARG A 93 -5.76 -11.07 -7.55
C ARG A 93 -6.43 -9.72 -7.74
N ILE A 94 -5.92 -8.65 -7.14
CA ILE A 94 -6.48 -7.31 -7.33
C ILE A 94 -6.26 -6.82 -8.78
N ARG A 95 -5.11 -7.14 -9.38
CA ARG A 95 -4.78 -6.73 -10.75
C ARG A 95 -5.65 -7.41 -11.80
N GLN A 96 -6.15 -8.62 -11.55
CA GLN A 96 -7.12 -9.30 -12.42
C GLN A 96 -8.39 -8.46 -12.62
N GLU A 97 -8.84 -7.75 -11.57
CA GLU A 97 -10.01 -6.88 -11.61
C GLU A 97 -9.67 -5.44 -12.01
N ASN A 98 -8.45 -4.98 -11.70
CA ASN A 98 -7.99 -3.62 -11.97
C ASN A 98 -6.55 -3.58 -12.48
N ILE A 99 -6.39 -3.47 -13.80
CA ILE A 99 -5.10 -3.41 -14.49
C ILE A 99 -4.23 -2.18 -14.13
N HIS A 100 -4.81 -1.15 -13.49
CA HIS A 100 -4.06 0.03 -13.06
C HIS A 100 -3.44 -0.10 -11.68
N THR A 101 -3.67 -1.21 -10.98
CA THR A 101 -3.04 -1.48 -9.68
C THR A 101 -1.53 -1.67 -9.86
N VAL A 102 -0.75 -1.02 -8.99
CA VAL A 102 0.72 -1.11 -8.94
C VAL A 102 1.17 -1.99 -7.78
N GLU A 103 2.19 -2.82 -8.02
CA GLU A 103 2.87 -3.59 -6.95
C GLU A 103 3.90 -2.69 -6.27
N ILE A 104 3.86 -2.63 -4.94
CA ILE A 104 4.91 -2.08 -4.09
C ILE A 104 5.52 -3.26 -3.32
N ASP A 105 6.49 -3.93 -3.93
CA ASP A 105 7.18 -5.04 -3.26
C ASP A 105 8.20 -4.48 -2.25
N ALA A 106 7.87 -4.55 -0.96
CA ALA A 106 8.70 -4.01 0.10
C ALA A 106 10.02 -4.77 0.30
N SER A 107 10.18 -5.94 -0.31
CA SER A 107 11.38 -6.77 -0.23
C SER A 107 12.40 -6.51 -1.34
N TYR A 108 12.01 -5.78 -2.39
CA TYR A 108 12.84 -5.61 -3.59
C TYR A 108 12.96 -4.13 -4.01
N PRO A 109 14.14 -3.51 -3.87
CA PRO A 109 14.37 -2.20 -4.45
C PRO A 109 14.53 -2.32 -5.97
N PHE A 110 13.52 -1.86 -6.73
CA PHE A 110 13.65 -1.69 -8.19
C PHE A 110 14.66 -0.59 -8.60
N ASP A 111 15.20 0.14 -7.61
CA ASP A 111 16.28 1.09 -7.79
C ASP A 111 17.65 0.41 -7.64
N SER A 112 18.41 0.32 -8.73
CA SER A 112 19.75 -0.29 -8.72
C SER A 112 20.76 0.44 -7.81
N LYS A 113 20.46 1.68 -7.39
CA LYS A 113 21.30 2.44 -6.45
C LYS A 113 21.02 2.11 -4.98
N LYS A 114 19.91 1.42 -4.67
CA LYS A 114 19.55 1.06 -3.30
C LYS A 114 20.05 -0.36 -2.96
N SER A 115 20.46 -0.54 -1.71
CA SER A 115 20.87 -1.86 -1.23
C SER A 115 19.67 -2.80 -1.07
N MET A 116 19.84 -4.04 -1.52
CA MET A 116 18.94 -5.17 -1.23
C MET A 116 18.73 -5.36 0.26
N LEU A 117 17.68 -6.07 0.67
CA LEU A 117 17.51 -6.52 2.05
C LEU A 117 18.59 -7.53 2.45
N PHE A 118 18.81 -7.69 3.75
CA PHE A 118 19.58 -8.81 4.30
C PHE A 118 18.67 -10.02 4.41
N PHE A 119 19.09 -11.16 3.84
CA PHE A 119 18.33 -12.40 3.86
C PHE A 119 18.99 -13.43 4.75
N ASN A 120 18.15 -14.14 5.51
CA ASN A 120 18.53 -15.39 6.16
C ASN A 120 17.97 -16.54 5.33
N TYR A 121 18.64 -17.69 5.39
CA TYR A 121 18.26 -18.87 4.62
C TYR A 121 17.97 -20.04 5.55
N ASP A 122 17.00 -20.86 5.17
CA ASP A 122 16.74 -22.14 5.84
C ASP A 122 17.79 -23.20 5.44
N LYS A 123 17.61 -24.44 5.94
CA LYS A 123 18.56 -25.54 5.68
C LYS A 123 18.57 -25.96 4.21
N GLU A 124 17.48 -25.67 3.50
CA GLU A 124 17.26 -25.97 2.09
C GLU A 124 17.71 -24.80 1.18
N GLY A 125 18.24 -23.71 1.75
CA GLY A 125 18.73 -22.55 1.02
C GLY A 125 17.64 -21.59 0.54
N LYS A 126 16.41 -21.69 1.05
CA LYS A 126 15.32 -20.75 0.75
C LYS A 126 15.35 -19.57 1.71
N VAL A 127 14.94 -18.40 1.21
CA VAL A 127 14.87 -17.18 2.03
C VAL A 127 13.81 -17.35 3.12
N ILE A 128 14.18 -17.03 4.36
CA ILE A 128 13.24 -16.91 5.47
C ILE A 128 12.46 -15.60 5.30
N PRO A 129 11.12 -15.64 5.12
CA PRO A 129 10.34 -14.50 4.63
C PRO A 129 10.10 -13.39 5.68
N TYR A 130 10.41 -13.65 6.95
CA TYR A 130 10.21 -12.74 8.09
C TYR A 130 11.21 -11.56 8.14
N VAL A 131 11.47 -10.93 7.00
CA VAL A 131 12.55 -9.94 6.81
C VAL A 131 12.36 -8.68 7.66
N TRP A 132 11.12 -8.34 8.02
CA TRP A 132 10.78 -7.21 8.88
C TRP A 132 11.25 -7.36 10.33
N MET A 133 11.64 -8.57 10.76
CA MET A 133 12.18 -8.77 12.11
C MET A 133 13.57 -8.13 12.30
N GLY A 134 14.28 -7.82 11.21
CA GLY A 134 15.56 -7.12 11.27
C GLY A 134 15.38 -5.60 11.17
N THR A 135 15.87 -4.83 12.14
CA THR A 135 15.75 -3.36 12.14
C THR A 135 16.36 -2.70 10.89
N LYS A 136 17.49 -3.22 10.39
CA LYS A 136 18.10 -2.71 9.14
C LYS A 136 17.21 -2.97 7.92
N ASN A 137 16.52 -4.11 7.90
CA ASN A 137 15.57 -4.41 6.83
C ASN A 137 14.33 -3.52 6.93
N LEU A 138 13.80 -3.25 8.14
CA LEU A 138 12.68 -2.31 8.30
C LEU A 138 12.97 -0.95 7.68
N VAL A 139 14.15 -0.38 7.92
CA VAL A 139 14.55 0.90 7.31
C VAL A 139 14.62 0.81 5.78
N ARG A 140 15.11 -0.31 5.23
CA ARG A 140 15.16 -0.52 3.77
C ARG A 140 13.78 -0.70 3.17
N MET A 141 12.93 -1.51 3.81
CA MET A 141 11.53 -1.71 3.42
C MET A 141 10.78 -0.37 3.42
N ALA A 142 10.95 0.44 4.47
CA ALA A 142 10.37 1.78 4.55
C ALA A 142 10.83 2.66 3.39
N ALA A 143 12.13 2.69 3.11
CA ALA A 143 12.68 3.48 2.00
C ALA A 143 12.23 2.99 0.60
N ILE A 144 11.89 1.71 0.45
CA ILE A 144 11.31 1.16 -0.79
C ILE A 144 9.86 1.64 -0.91
N ILE A 145 9.03 1.37 0.11
CA ILE A 145 7.62 1.74 0.14
C ILE A 145 7.45 3.25 -0.06
N THR A 146 8.19 4.08 0.69
CA THR A 146 8.11 5.55 0.60
C THR A 146 8.45 6.04 -0.80
N LYS A 147 9.44 5.45 -1.48
CA LYS A 147 9.80 5.85 -2.84
C LYS A 147 8.63 5.65 -3.80
N ASP A 148 7.99 4.50 -3.74
CA ASP A 148 6.92 4.15 -4.68
C ASP A 148 5.63 4.90 -4.32
N LEU A 149 5.36 5.12 -3.03
CA LEU A 149 4.28 6.01 -2.59
C LEU A 149 4.50 7.46 -3.07
N ILE A 150 5.72 7.99 -3.05
CA ILE A 150 6.02 9.33 -3.59
C ILE A 150 5.73 9.38 -5.10
N ALA A 151 6.09 8.33 -5.84
CA ALA A 151 5.83 8.26 -7.27
C ALA A 151 4.33 8.19 -7.58
N LEU A 152 3.56 7.44 -6.78
CA LEU A 152 2.10 7.32 -6.93
C LEU A 152 1.34 8.56 -6.45
N TYR A 153 1.83 9.23 -5.40
CA TYR A 153 1.18 10.35 -4.74
C TYR A 153 2.08 11.59 -4.64
N PRO A 154 2.47 12.25 -5.75
CA PRO A 154 3.38 13.39 -5.72
C PRO A 154 2.92 14.59 -4.87
N LYS A 155 1.61 14.68 -4.57
CA LYS A 155 1.05 15.73 -3.70
C LYS A 155 1.35 15.49 -2.23
N GLU A 156 1.67 14.27 -1.84
CA GLU A 156 1.91 13.84 -0.46
C GLU A 156 3.42 13.79 -0.11
N THR A 157 4.30 14.07 -1.07
CA THR A 157 5.77 13.97 -0.93
C THR A 157 6.32 14.66 0.31
N ALA A 158 5.89 15.90 0.58
CA ALA A 158 6.38 16.67 1.72
C ALA A 158 6.05 16.04 3.09
N THR A 159 5.04 15.17 3.14
CA THR A 159 4.70 14.40 4.35
C THR A 159 5.44 13.06 4.36
N LEU A 160 5.50 12.37 3.22
CA LEU A 160 6.16 11.06 3.08
C LEU A 160 7.68 11.11 3.33
N GLU A 161 8.35 12.24 3.05
CA GLU A 161 9.79 12.41 3.26
C GLU A 161 10.20 12.72 4.71
N LYS A 162 9.24 12.94 5.62
CA LYS A 162 9.53 13.31 7.02
C LYS A 162 9.78 12.11 7.95
N ILE A 163 9.70 10.89 7.42
CA ILE A 163 9.78 9.62 8.16
C ILE A 163 11.16 9.00 7.97
#